data_AF-A0A8C0PQ70-F1
#
_entry.id   AF-A0A8C0PQ70-F1
#
_cell.length_a   1.000
_cell.length_b   1.000
_cell.length_c   1.000
_cell.angle_alpha   90.00
_cell.angle_beta   90.00
_cell.angle_gamma   90.00
#
_symmetry.space_group_name_H-M   'P 1'
#
loop_
_entity.id
_entity.type
_entity.pdbx_description
1 polymer ?
#
loop_
_entity_poly.entity_id
_entity_poly.type
_entity_poly.pdbx_seq_one_letter_code
_entity_poly.pdbx_strand_id
1 'polypeptide(L)'
;MLHQIMGQAKKHPSLIPLFIFIEAGGTGAALYVLCLAMFNPDVSWDRKNNPEPWNKLGPNDQYKFYSVNVDDSELKNEGPDF
;
A
#
# COMPACT_ATOMS: atom_id res chain seq x y z
N MET A 1 -1.89 20.96 -19.74
CA MET A 1 -2.80 20.10 -18.95
C MET A 1 -3.00 20.63 -17.53
N LEU A 2 -2.02 20.56 -16.61
CA LEU A 2 -2.22 21.02 -15.21
C LEU A 2 -2.63 22.50 -15.08
N HIS A 3 -1.98 23.38 -15.85
CA HIS A 3 -2.34 24.80 -15.89
C HIS A 3 -3.79 25.05 -16.36
N GLN A 4 -4.30 24.23 -17.29
CA GLN A 4 -5.69 24.34 -17.74
C GLN A 4 -6.67 23.92 -16.63
N ILE A 5 -6.35 22.85 -15.89
CA ILE A 5 -7.15 22.37 -14.75
C ILE A 5 -7.21 23.44 -13.65
N MET A 6 -6.09 24.05 -13.31
CA MET A 6 -6.04 25.16 -12.33
C MET A 6 -6.84 26.37 -12.82
N GLY A 7 -6.80 26.67 -14.12
CA GLY A 7 -7.62 27.73 -14.72
C GLY A 7 -9.12 27.44 -14.63
N GLN A 8 -9.54 26.19 -14.84
CA GLN A 8 -10.93 25.76 -14.73
C GLN A 8 -11.42 25.78 -13.27
N ALA A 9 -10.61 25.30 -12.33
CA ALA A 9 -10.93 25.31 -10.91
C ALA A 9 -11.15 26.73 -10.34
N LYS A 10 -10.38 27.72 -10.84
CA LYS A 10 -10.57 29.13 -10.48
C LYS A 10 -11.85 29.73 -11.06
N LYS A 11 -12.23 29.35 -12.28
CA LYS A 11 -13.45 29.83 -12.96
C LYS A 11 -14.72 29.18 -12.42
N HIS A 12 -14.62 27.93 -11.98
CA HIS A 12 -15.74 27.12 -11.47
C HIS A 12 -15.36 26.50 -10.11
N PRO A 13 -15.57 27.21 -8.99
CA PRO A 13 -15.17 26.74 -7.66
C PRO A 13 -15.83 25.42 -7.24
N SER A 14 -16.99 25.10 -7.81
CA SER A 14 -17.70 23.83 -7.59
C SER A 14 -16.93 22.60 -8.10
N LEU A 15 -15.90 22.77 -8.94
CA LEU A 15 -15.06 21.67 -9.41
C LEU A 15 -13.92 21.33 -8.44
N ILE A 16 -13.62 22.20 -7.47
CA ILE A 16 -12.53 21.97 -6.51
C ILE A 16 -12.75 20.68 -5.69
N PRO A 17 -13.95 20.43 -5.09
CA PRO A 17 -14.20 19.20 -4.35
C PRO A 17 -14.09 17.95 -5.23
N LEU A 18 -14.52 18.05 -6.50
CA LEU A 18 -14.44 16.95 -7.45
C LEU A 18 -12.98 16.55 -7.72
N PHE A 19 -12.10 17.52 -7.98
CA PHE A 19 -10.69 17.23 -8.19
C PHE A 19 -10.00 16.65 -6.95
N ILE A 20 -10.37 17.11 -5.75
CA ILE A 20 -9.84 16.55 -4.50
C ILE A 20 -10.17 15.07 -4.37
N PHE A 21 -11.41 14.65 -4.62
CA PHE A 21 -11.78 13.24 -4.52
C PHE A 21 -11.11 12.38 -5.59
N ILE A 22 -10.96 12.90 -6.81
CA ILE A 22 -10.28 12.19 -7.90
C ILE A 22 -8.79 12.02 -7.58
N GLU A 23 -8.11 13.09 -7.14
CA GLU A 23 -6.70 13.02 -6.77
C GLU A 23 -6.47 12.15 -5.53
N ALA A 24 -7.33 12.25 -4.51
CA ALA A 24 -7.24 11.42 -3.33
C ALA A 24 -7.43 9.93 -3.67
N GLY A 25 -8.41 9.61 -4.52
CA GLY A 25 -8.65 8.24 -4.99
C GLY A 25 -7.50 7.70 -5.83
N GLY A 26 -7.01 8.47 -6.79
CA GLY A 26 -5.89 8.08 -7.65
C GLY A 26 -4.58 7.91 -6.88
N THR A 27 -4.27 8.85 -5.99
CA THR A 27 -3.08 8.80 -5.14
C THR A 27 -3.17 7.63 -4.16
N GLY A 28 -4.33 7.43 -3.52
CA GLY A 28 -4.55 6.30 -2.62
C GLY A 28 -4.38 4.94 -3.30
N ALA A 29 -4.93 4.78 -4.51
CA ALA A 29 -4.76 3.56 -5.30
C ALA A 29 -3.30 3.32 -5.68
N ALA A 30 -2.60 4.35 -6.16
CA ALA A 30 -1.18 4.24 -6.52
C ALA A 30 -0.30 3.90 -5.31
N LEU A 31 -0.53 4.56 -4.17
CA LEU A 31 0.19 4.28 -2.93
C LEU A 31 -0.07 2.85 -2.43
N TYR A 32 -1.32 2.37 -2.48
CA TYR A 32 -1.64 1.01 -2.05
C TYR A 32 -0.94 -0.05 -2.92
N VAL A 33 -0.96 0.12 -4.24
CA VAL A 33 -0.23 -0.78 -5.15
C VAL A 33 1.28 -0.72 -4.90
N LEU A 34 1.84 0.46 -4.66
CA LEU A 34 3.25 0.60 -4.32
C LEU A 34 3.60 -0.12 -3.02
N CYS A 35 2.77 0.04 -1.97
CA CYS A 35 2.93 -0.69 -0.71
C CYS A 35 2.89 -2.20 -0.92
N LEU A 36 1.91 -2.72 -1.67
CA LEU A 36 1.82 -4.15 -1.99
C LEU A 36 3.05 -4.63 -2.76
N ALA A 37 3.55 -3.85 -3.73
CA ALA A 37 4.72 -4.23 -4.49
C ALA A 37 6.00 -4.28 -3.66
N MET A 38 6.12 -3.46 -2.61
CA MET A 38 7.35 -3.37 -1.81
C MET A 38 7.33 -4.23 -0.54
N PHE A 39 6.17 -4.38 0.11
CA PHE A 39 6.05 -4.97 1.44
C PHE A 39 5.33 -6.32 1.45
N ASN A 40 4.69 -6.74 0.36
CA ASN A 40 4.05 -8.05 0.31
C ASN A 40 5.09 -9.17 0.14
N PRO A 41 5.12 -10.22 1.00
CA PRO A 41 6.04 -11.35 0.87
C PRO A 41 5.98 -12.08 -0.48
N ASP A 42 4.82 -12.10 -1.13
CA ASP A 42 4.66 -12.79 -2.41
C ASP A 42 5.40 -12.09 -3.55
N VAL A 43 5.82 -10.84 -3.35
CA VAL A 43 6.52 -10.05 -4.34
C VAL A 43 7.98 -9.91 -3.95
N SER A 44 8.86 -10.62 -4.66
CA SER A 44 10.31 -10.48 -4.51
C SER A 44 10.94 -9.74 -5.69
N TRP A 45 11.66 -8.66 -5.39
CA TRP A 45 12.53 -7.99 -6.34
C TRP A 45 13.97 -8.54 -6.29
N ASP A 46 14.37 -9.16 -5.17
CA ASP A 46 15.69 -9.77 -5.01
C ASP A 46 15.64 -11.25 -5.40
N ARG A 47 16.18 -11.55 -6.59
CA ARG A 47 16.24 -12.93 -7.12
C ARG A 47 17.46 -13.73 -6.64
N LYS A 48 18.44 -13.11 -5.96
CA LYS A 48 19.74 -13.74 -5.70
C LYS A 48 19.99 -14.01 -4.21
N ASN A 49 19.67 -13.09 -3.32
CA ASN A 49 20.02 -13.24 -1.90
C ASN A 49 18.84 -13.70 -1.03
N ASN A 50 17.64 -13.80 -1.58
CA ASN A 50 16.45 -14.23 -0.86
C ASN A 50 15.40 -14.85 -1.80
N PRO A 51 15.65 -16.08 -2.31
CA PRO A 51 14.72 -16.75 -3.22
C PRO A 51 13.35 -17.05 -2.58
N GLU A 52 13.28 -17.06 -1.23
CA GLU A 52 12.07 -17.35 -0.45
C GLU A 52 11.81 -16.21 0.56
N PRO A 53 11.07 -15.16 0.15
CA PRO A 53 10.88 -13.96 0.97
C PRO A 53 10.23 -14.19 2.33
N TRP A 54 9.33 -15.18 2.39
CA TRP A 54 8.58 -15.55 3.59
C TRP A 54 9.46 -16.09 4.71
N ASN A 55 10.67 -16.61 4.44
CA ASN A 55 11.57 -17.12 5.49
C ASN A 55 12.07 -16.01 6.44
N LYS A 56 11.92 -14.74 6.08
CA LYS A 56 12.31 -13.60 6.93
C LYS A 56 11.16 -13.01 7.74
N LEU A 57 9.93 -13.47 7.50
CA LEU A 57 8.75 -12.93 8.18
C LEU A 57 8.46 -13.73 9.44
N GLY A 58 8.35 -13.02 10.55
CA GLY A 58 7.86 -13.56 11.81
C GLY A 58 6.33 -13.58 11.87
N PRO A 59 5.74 -14.30 12.84
CA PRO A 59 4.29 -14.33 13.06
C PRO A 59 3.69 -12.95 13.35
N ASN A 60 4.48 -12.06 13.95
CA ASN A 60 4.07 -10.71 14.32
C ASN A 60 4.24 -9.69 13.20
N ASP A 61 4.80 -10.08 12.05
CA ASP A 61 5.02 -9.17 10.93
C ASP A 61 3.72 -8.97 10.14
N GLN A 62 2.98 -7.92 10.52
CA GLN A 62 1.80 -7.49 9.78
C GLN A 62 2.22 -6.78 8.48
N TYR A 63 2.21 -7.51 7.36
CA TYR A 63 2.43 -6.91 6.04
C TYR A 63 1.17 -6.26 5.45
N LYS A 64 -0.01 -6.63 5.97
CA LYS A 64 -1.29 -6.05 5.50
C LYS A 64 -1.42 -4.63 5.98
N PHE A 65 -1.80 -3.73 5.08
CA PHE A 65 -2.01 -2.31 5.41
C PHE A 65 -3.05 -2.10 6.53
N TYR A 66 -4.03 -2.99 6.65
CA TYR A 66 -5.01 -2.98 7.73
C TYR A 66 -5.57 -4.38 7.99
N SER A 67 -5.65 -4.78 9.25
CA SER A 67 -6.31 -6.00 9.70
C SER A 67 -7.44 -5.64 10.67
N VAL A 68 -8.67 -6.03 10.34
CA VAL A 68 -9.86 -5.69 11.14
C VAL A 68 -10.05 -6.66 12.30
N ASN A 69 -9.72 -7.92 12.10
CA ASN A 69 -10.16 -9.02 12.96
C ASN A 69 -9.02 -9.76 13.67
N VAL A 70 -7.76 -9.52 13.28
CA VAL A 70 -6.60 -10.24 13.79
C VAL A 70 -5.58 -9.24 14.28
N ASP A 71 -5.20 -9.38 15.55
CA ASP A 71 -4.04 -8.72 16.12
C ASP A 71 -2.82 -9.62 15.91
N ASP A 72 -1.97 -9.24 14.95
CA ASP A 72 -0.78 -10.00 14.64
C ASP A 72 0.25 -9.97 15.80
N SER A 73 0.14 -9.03 16.75
CA SER A 73 1.07 -8.96 17.89
C SER A 73 0.88 -10.09 18.92
N GLU A 74 -0.28 -10.73 18.91
CA GLU A 74 -0.61 -11.86 19.79
C GLU A 74 -0.34 -13.23 19.14
N LEU A 75 0.08 -13.26 17.87
CA LEU A 75 0.32 -14.50 17.14
C LEU A 75 1.60 -15.18 17.62
N LYS A 76 1.51 -16.50 17.84
CA LYS A 76 2.66 -17.33 18.21
C LYS A 76 3.13 -18.10 16.98
N ASN A 77 4.45 -18.29 16.86
CA ASN A 77 4.99 -19.19 15.85
C ASN A 77 4.64 -20.63 16.24
N GLU A 78 3.76 -21.27 15.48
CA GLU A 78 3.39 -22.68 15.68
C GLU A 78 4.27 -23.63 14.83
N GLY A 79 5.12 -23.07 13.96
CA GLY A 79 6.02 -23.83 13.08
C GLY A 79 7.41 -24.05 13.67
N PRO A 80 8.24 -24.87 13.01
CA PRO A 80 9.65 -25.03 13.37
C PRO A 80 10.44 -23.75 13.11
N ASP A 81 11.39 -23.44 14.00
CA ASP A 81 12.40 -22.41 13.73
C ASP A 81 13.41 -22.96 12.71
N PHE A 82 13.45 -22.39 11.50
CA PHE A 82 14.37 -22.76 10.40
C PHE A 82 15.55 -21.79 10.30
#